data_AF-A0A3M5JMS7-F1
#
_entry.id   AF-A0A3M5JMS7-F1
#
_cell.length_a   1.000
_cell.length_b   1.000
_cell.length_c   1.000
_cell.angle_alpha   90.00
_cell.angle_beta   90.00
_cell.angle_gamma   90.00
#
_symmetry.space_group_name_H-M   'P 1'
#
loop_
_entity.id
_entity.type
_entity.pdbx_description
1 polymer ?
#
loop_
_entity_poly.entity_id
_entity_poly.type
_entity_poly.pdbx_seq_one_letter_code
_entity_poly.pdbx_strand_id
1 'polypeptide(L)'
;MISALYSGWISHRRFAPRAHEFTYRIGLLYLDLDEQDSVLGLSPLAGSKRFAPFSFRERDYLPALTGQGMSLIEAVREQVGKALGRVPSGRVCLLTQARSWGLSFNPVSFFYCHEADGTLAGILCEVTNTPWGERYSYVLPATGEGHQYFAVAKAFHVSPFLPRDLEYRMSFSQPAERIGVHMADWQGELKMFDATLNLTRQNLSRQTLHRYLIAYPWMTAKTCLAIYWQAMRLLVKRIPIFSHQAADGEYRAAAAQTKDSRHEKQ
;
A
#
# COMPACT_ATOMS: atom_id res chain seq x y z
N MET A 1 19.28 12.19 0.53
CA MET A 1 18.29 11.26 1.11
C MET A 1 17.12 11.17 0.14
N ILE A 2 16.82 9.96 -0.34
CA ILE A 2 15.70 9.65 -1.24
C ILE A 2 14.40 9.52 -0.44
N SER A 3 14.50 9.02 0.79
CA SER A 3 13.39 8.85 1.72
C SER A 3 12.69 10.18 2.01
N ALA A 4 11.37 10.12 2.16
CA ALA A 4 10.50 11.27 2.31
C ALA A 4 9.26 10.93 3.15
N LEU A 5 8.63 11.96 3.71
CA LEU A 5 7.26 11.83 4.23
C LEU A 5 6.30 12.25 3.14
N TYR A 6 5.26 11.47 2.91
CA TYR A 6 4.19 11.80 1.99
C TYR A 6 2.92 12.04 2.78
N SER A 7 2.28 13.19 2.55
CA SER A 7 1.03 13.55 3.22
C SER A 7 -0.02 13.91 2.20
N GLY A 8 -1.27 13.57 2.48
CA GLY A 8 -2.37 13.98 1.62
C GLY A 8 -3.68 13.32 2.02
N TRP A 9 -4.38 12.78 1.03
CA TRP A 9 -5.73 12.29 1.19
C TRP A 9 -5.89 10.91 0.61
N ILE A 10 -6.72 10.12 1.26
CA ILE A 10 -7.22 8.87 0.76
C ILE A 10 -8.75 8.95 0.71
N SER A 11 -9.31 8.63 -0.44
CA SER A 11 -10.74 8.63 -0.70
C SER A 11 -11.18 7.22 -1.03
N HIS A 12 -12.23 6.76 -0.37
CA HIS A 12 -12.86 5.47 -0.61
C HIS A 12 -14.27 5.72 -1.11
N ARG A 13 -14.64 5.12 -2.24
CA ARG A 13 -15.99 5.23 -2.80
C ARG A 13 -16.50 3.85 -3.18
N ARG A 14 -17.61 3.46 -2.58
CA ARG A 14 -18.38 2.28 -2.94
C ARG A 14 -19.59 2.73 -3.73
N PHE A 15 -19.79 2.15 -4.90
CA PHE A 15 -20.92 2.44 -5.77
C PHE A 15 -22.03 1.40 -5.58
N ALA A 16 -21.66 0.13 -5.39
CA ALA A 16 -22.60 -0.99 -5.24
C ALA A 16 -22.23 -1.92 -4.06
N PRO A 17 -23.22 -2.62 -3.47
CA PRO A 17 -24.66 -2.55 -3.75
C PRO A 17 -25.34 -1.28 -3.18
N ARG A 18 -24.66 -0.54 -2.30
CA ARG A 18 -25.13 0.74 -1.76
C ARG A 18 -24.00 1.76 -1.78
N ALA A 19 -24.34 2.99 -2.17
CA ALA A 19 -23.41 4.10 -2.18
C ALA A 19 -22.85 4.38 -0.77
N HIS A 20 -21.53 4.46 -0.68
CA HIS A 20 -20.85 4.88 0.53
C HIS A 20 -19.47 5.43 0.20
N GLU A 21 -19.22 6.66 0.62
CA GLU A 21 -17.92 7.28 0.46
C GLU A 21 -17.42 7.90 1.75
N PHE A 22 -16.10 7.99 1.86
CA PHE A 22 -15.43 8.74 2.90
C PHE A 22 -14.02 9.11 2.44
N THR A 23 -13.55 10.27 2.90
CA THR A 23 -12.21 10.77 2.59
C THR A 23 -11.55 11.18 3.90
N TYR A 24 -10.28 10.84 4.09
CA TYR A 24 -9.53 11.20 5.28
C TYR A 24 -8.08 11.54 4.97
N ARG A 25 -7.47 12.35 5.84
CA ARG A 25 -6.05 12.70 5.74
C ARG A 25 -5.19 11.52 6.14
N ILE A 26 -4.15 11.26 5.37
CA ILE A 26 -3.17 10.23 5.65
C ILE A 26 -1.74 10.76 5.49
N GLY A 27 -0.83 10.20 6.27
CA GLY A 27 0.59 10.42 6.15
C GLY A 27 1.31 9.08 6.08
N LEU A 28 2.15 8.90 5.07
CA LEU A 28 2.92 7.69 4.79
C LEU A 28 4.41 8.02 4.78
N LEU A 29 5.21 7.04 5.17
CA LEU A 29 6.65 7.05 4.98
C LEU A 29 6.95 6.45 3.61
N TYR A 30 7.73 7.18 2.81
CA TYR A 30 8.42 6.64 1.64
C TYR A 30 9.88 6.40 2.04
N LEU A 31 10.24 5.14 2.25
CA LEU A 31 11.52 4.72 2.78
C LEU A 31 12.32 4.02 1.67
N ASP A 32 13.47 4.56 1.31
CA ASP A 32 14.50 3.75 0.65
C ASP A 32 15.05 2.76 1.69
N LEU A 33 14.94 1.45 1.43
CA LEU A 33 15.31 0.43 2.41
C LEU A 33 16.79 0.49 2.78
N ASP A 34 17.65 0.96 1.87
CA ASP A 34 19.08 1.18 2.16
C ASP A 34 19.32 2.40 3.08
N GLU A 35 18.34 3.30 3.23
CA GLU A 35 18.44 4.49 4.08
C GLU A 35 17.81 4.31 5.48
N GLN A 36 17.33 3.11 5.83
CA GLN A 36 16.54 2.87 7.04
C GLN A 36 17.21 3.36 8.34
N ASP A 37 18.50 3.07 8.53
CA ASP A 37 19.21 3.46 9.75
C ASP A 37 19.38 4.98 9.83
N SER A 38 19.63 5.62 8.68
CA SER A 38 19.73 7.07 8.59
C SER A 38 18.40 7.75 8.93
N VAL A 39 17.28 7.22 8.40
CA VAL A 39 15.92 7.71 8.68
C VAL A 39 15.55 7.55 10.15
N LEU A 40 15.81 6.38 10.72
CA LEU A 40 15.50 6.10 12.12
C LEU A 40 16.44 6.86 13.08
N GLY A 41 17.65 7.20 12.64
CA GLY A 41 18.63 8.02 13.38
C GLY A 41 18.33 9.53 13.40
N LEU A 42 17.37 10.03 12.61
CA LEU A 42 17.07 11.46 12.52
C LEU A 42 16.64 12.07 13.86
N SER A 43 16.02 11.30 14.76
CA SER A 43 15.42 11.78 16.00
C SER A 43 15.42 10.68 17.06
N PRO A 44 15.58 10.99 18.36
CA PRO A 44 15.41 10.00 19.44
C PRO A 44 13.96 9.47 19.56
N LEU A 45 12.99 10.13 18.92
CA LEU A 45 11.59 9.71 18.81
C LEU A 45 11.37 8.73 17.64
N ALA A 46 12.37 8.57 16.76
CA ALA A 46 12.40 7.53 15.75
C ALA A 46 13.30 6.37 16.21
N GLY A 47 12.98 5.15 15.81
CA GLY A 47 13.85 4.00 16.06
C GLY A 47 13.14 2.66 16.17
N SER A 48 13.86 1.68 16.69
CA SER A 48 13.39 0.31 16.88
C SER A 48 12.75 0.04 18.25
N LYS A 49 12.79 1.01 19.18
CA LYS A 49 12.22 0.91 20.53
C LYS A 49 10.74 0.53 20.46
N ARG A 50 10.28 -0.33 21.37
CA ARG A 50 8.92 -0.90 21.39
C ARG A 50 7.81 0.16 21.34
N PHE A 51 8.01 1.29 22.01
CA PHE A 51 7.05 2.39 22.09
C PHE A 51 7.58 3.68 21.45
N ALA A 52 8.48 3.57 20.46
CA ALA A 52 8.90 4.74 19.70
C ALA A 52 7.67 5.37 18.99
N PRO A 53 7.49 6.70 19.07
CA PRO A 53 6.43 7.40 18.35
C PRO A 53 6.46 7.19 16.84
N PHE A 54 7.68 7.03 16.29
CA PHE A 54 7.93 6.68 14.90
C PHE A 54 8.83 5.44 14.85
N SER A 55 8.36 4.33 14.31
CA SER A 55 9.18 3.13 14.17
C SER A 55 8.95 2.39 12.87
N PHE A 56 9.96 1.65 12.46
CA PHE A 56 9.93 0.76 11.32
C PHE A 56 10.51 -0.59 11.74
N ARG A 57 9.89 -1.68 11.27
CA ARG A 57 10.35 -3.04 11.52
C ARG A 57 10.14 -3.85 10.26
N GLU A 58 11.23 -4.40 9.73
CA GLU A 58 11.18 -5.22 8.51
C GLU A 58 10.23 -6.42 8.63
N ARG A 59 10.22 -7.07 9.80
CA ARG A 59 9.33 -8.21 10.09
C ARG A 59 7.83 -7.89 10.02
N ASP A 60 7.47 -6.60 10.00
CA ASP A 60 6.09 -6.19 9.78
C ASP A 60 5.68 -6.31 8.30
N TYR A 61 6.57 -6.70 7.39
CA TYR A 61 6.38 -6.78 5.94
C TYR A 61 6.91 -8.10 5.39
N LEU A 62 6.21 -8.72 4.43
CA LEU A 62 6.55 -10.02 3.86
C LEU A 62 6.95 -11.07 4.91
N PRO A 63 6.13 -11.29 5.96
CA PRO A 63 6.51 -12.08 7.13
C PRO A 63 6.82 -13.55 6.81
N ALA A 64 6.32 -14.06 5.67
CA ALA A 64 6.68 -15.38 5.18
C ALA A 64 8.19 -15.52 4.90
N LEU A 65 8.84 -14.43 4.46
CA LEU A 65 10.28 -14.38 4.17
C LEU A 65 11.05 -13.69 5.31
N THR A 66 10.63 -12.50 5.72
CA THR A 66 11.31 -11.74 6.78
C THR A 66 11.20 -12.37 8.16
N GLY A 67 10.14 -13.17 8.40
CA GLY A 67 10.01 -13.98 9.61
C GLY A 67 11.05 -15.09 9.72
N GLN A 68 11.65 -15.51 8.60
CA GLN A 68 12.73 -16.49 8.56
C GLN A 68 14.12 -15.85 8.77
N GLY A 69 14.18 -14.53 8.98
CA GLY A 69 15.44 -13.80 9.19
C GLY A 69 16.02 -13.14 7.94
N MET A 70 15.35 -13.25 6.78
CA MET A 70 15.71 -12.52 5.56
C MET A 70 15.51 -11.02 5.73
N SER A 71 16.40 -10.20 5.18
CA SER A 71 16.18 -8.75 5.16
C SER A 71 15.00 -8.40 4.25
N LEU A 72 14.32 -7.29 4.53
CA LEU A 72 13.16 -6.90 3.72
C LEU A 72 13.52 -6.62 2.26
N ILE A 73 14.70 -6.06 2.00
CA ILE A 73 15.15 -5.79 0.63
C ILE A 73 15.37 -7.08 -0.16
N GLU A 74 15.94 -8.12 0.47
CA GLU A 74 16.10 -9.45 -0.13
C GLU A 74 14.75 -10.12 -0.36
N ALA A 75 13.85 -10.04 0.63
CA ALA A 75 12.51 -10.62 0.53
C ALA A 75 11.71 -10.03 -0.66
N VAL A 76 11.78 -8.71 -0.83
CA VAL A 76 11.15 -8.03 -1.97
C VAL A 76 11.80 -8.47 -3.28
N ARG A 77 13.14 -8.50 -3.36
CA ARG A 77 13.87 -8.92 -4.56
C ARG A 77 13.58 -10.36 -4.95
N GLU A 78 13.48 -11.28 -3.98
CA GLU A 78 13.14 -12.67 -4.23
C GLU A 78 11.72 -12.78 -4.80
N GLN A 79 10.75 -12.11 -4.17
CA GLN A 79 9.36 -12.22 -4.58
C GLN A 79 9.11 -11.56 -5.95
N VAL A 80 9.69 -10.39 -6.19
CA VAL A 80 9.63 -9.74 -7.50
C VAL A 80 10.40 -10.54 -8.55
N GLY A 81 11.56 -11.10 -8.20
CA GLY A 81 12.37 -11.96 -9.07
C GLY A 81 11.61 -13.20 -9.54
N LYS A 82 10.93 -13.90 -8.61
CA LYS A 82 10.08 -15.05 -8.92
C LYS A 82 8.93 -14.68 -9.86
N ALA A 83 8.28 -13.54 -9.63
CA ALA A 83 7.11 -13.13 -10.40
C ALA A 83 7.47 -12.54 -11.78
N LEU A 84 8.58 -11.81 -11.90
CA LEU A 84 9.00 -11.14 -13.14
C LEU A 84 9.99 -11.95 -13.98
N GLY A 85 10.54 -13.04 -13.42
CA GLY A 85 11.61 -13.83 -14.04
C GLY A 85 12.99 -13.14 -14.04
N ARG A 86 13.10 -11.95 -13.45
CA ARG A 86 14.33 -11.17 -13.33
C ARG A 86 14.33 -10.39 -12.02
N VAL A 87 15.48 -10.32 -11.35
CA VAL A 87 15.64 -9.58 -10.09
C VAL A 87 16.05 -8.14 -10.41
N PRO A 88 15.26 -7.12 -9.99
CA PRO A 88 15.64 -5.72 -10.17
C PRO A 88 16.96 -5.41 -9.45
N SER A 89 17.88 -4.74 -10.13
CA SER A 89 19.24 -4.52 -9.61
C SER A 89 19.43 -3.22 -8.83
N GLY A 90 18.43 -2.35 -8.82
CA GLY A 90 18.49 -1.03 -8.19
C GLY A 90 17.89 -0.99 -6.78
N ARG A 91 17.47 0.23 -6.41
CA ARG A 91 16.88 0.54 -5.10
C ARG A 91 15.46 -0.01 -4.96
N VAL A 92 15.12 -0.35 -3.72
CA VAL A 92 13.76 -0.74 -3.33
C VAL A 92 13.22 0.30 -2.36
N CYS A 93 12.18 1.02 -2.77
CA CYS A 93 11.55 2.04 -1.94
C CYS A 93 10.15 1.61 -1.50
N LEU A 94 9.88 1.72 -0.20
CA LEU A 94 8.63 1.32 0.43
C LEU A 94 7.77 2.53 0.78
N LEU A 95 6.56 2.61 0.21
CA LEU A 95 5.51 3.52 0.64
C LEU A 95 4.56 2.80 1.61
N THR A 96 4.57 3.19 2.88
CA THR A 96 3.82 2.50 3.94
C THR A 96 3.46 3.43 5.10
N GLN A 97 2.58 2.98 6.00
CA GLN A 97 2.34 3.69 7.24
C GLN A 97 3.38 3.26 8.28
N ALA A 98 4.14 4.23 8.81
CA ALA A 98 5.09 3.96 9.87
C ALA A 98 4.36 3.54 11.15
N ARG A 99 5.01 2.69 11.95
CA ARG A 99 4.50 2.24 13.24
C ARG A 99 4.51 3.39 14.23
N SER A 100 3.47 3.51 15.04
CA SER A 100 3.33 4.58 16.03
C SER A 100 2.99 3.99 17.40
N TRP A 101 3.83 4.27 18.41
CA TRP A 101 3.66 3.79 19.79
C TRP A 101 3.49 2.26 19.89
N GLY A 102 4.19 1.51 19.02
CA GLY A 102 4.10 0.06 18.97
C GLY A 102 2.88 -0.49 18.21
N LEU A 103 1.98 0.37 17.72
CA LEU A 103 0.87 -0.02 16.86
C LEU A 103 1.26 0.05 15.37
N SER A 104 1.07 -1.05 14.65
CA SER A 104 1.23 -1.14 13.20
C SER A 104 -0.10 -1.55 12.57
N PHE A 105 -0.52 -0.85 11.52
CA PHE A 105 -1.72 -1.15 10.76
C PHE A 105 -1.49 -0.68 9.32
N ASN A 106 -1.18 -1.63 8.44
CA ASN A 106 -0.85 -1.40 7.04
C ASN A 106 -1.85 -2.16 6.15
N PRO A 107 -2.97 -1.53 5.74
CA PRO A 107 -3.93 -2.20 4.88
C PRO A 107 -3.32 -2.49 3.50
N VAL A 108 -2.42 -1.62 3.04
CA VAL A 108 -1.61 -1.82 1.85
C VAL A 108 -0.24 -1.16 2.00
N SER A 109 0.79 -1.81 1.47
CA SER A 109 2.16 -1.31 1.38
C SER A 109 2.65 -1.48 -0.05
N PHE A 110 3.31 -0.45 -0.59
CA PHE A 110 3.77 -0.43 -1.97
C PHE A 110 5.29 -0.37 -2.04
N PHE A 111 5.90 -1.37 -2.66
CA PHE A 111 7.34 -1.46 -2.89
C PHE A 111 7.64 -1.11 -4.34
N TYR A 112 8.27 0.04 -4.57
CA TYR A 112 8.75 0.47 -5.87
C TYR A 112 10.16 -0.09 -6.08
N CYS A 113 10.29 -1.02 -7.01
CA CYS A 113 11.55 -1.68 -7.33
C CYS A 113 12.13 -1.06 -8.61
N HIS A 114 13.36 -0.59 -8.53
CA HIS A 114 14.03 0.09 -9.65
C HIS A 114 15.19 -0.75 -10.18
N GLU A 115 15.60 -0.47 -11.42
CA GLU A 115 16.88 -0.93 -11.97
C GLU A 115 18.03 -0.02 -11.55
N ALA A 116 19.27 -0.43 -11.85
CA ALA A 116 20.47 0.34 -11.53
C ALA A 116 20.51 1.72 -12.20
N ASP A 117 19.88 1.88 -13.36
CA ASP A 117 19.74 3.17 -14.05
C ASP A 117 18.65 4.08 -13.45
N GLY A 118 17.92 3.60 -12.44
CA GLY A 118 16.85 4.31 -11.76
C GLY A 118 15.47 4.16 -12.41
N THR A 119 15.35 3.43 -13.51
CA THR A 119 14.05 3.13 -14.13
C THR A 119 13.21 2.21 -13.24
N LEU A 120 11.88 2.37 -13.28
CA LEU A 120 10.98 1.52 -12.49
C LEU A 120 10.86 0.14 -13.16
N ALA A 121 11.32 -0.90 -12.46
CA ALA A 121 11.27 -2.29 -12.91
C ALA A 121 9.92 -2.95 -12.60
N GLY A 122 9.35 -2.61 -11.45
CA GLY A 122 8.06 -3.15 -11.00
C GLY A 122 7.61 -2.60 -9.66
N ILE A 123 6.36 -2.89 -9.33
CA ILE A 123 5.74 -2.52 -8.06
C ILE A 123 5.23 -3.79 -7.39
N LEU A 124 5.63 -4.05 -6.14
CA LEU A 124 5.02 -5.07 -5.31
C LEU A 124 4.03 -4.41 -4.34
N CYS A 125 2.78 -4.82 -4.40
CA CYS A 125 1.71 -4.39 -3.51
C CYS A 125 1.44 -5.49 -2.49
N GLU A 126 1.87 -5.31 -1.24
CA GLU A 126 1.47 -6.17 -0.13
C GLU A 126 0.15 -5.64 0.43
N VAL A 127 -0.91 -6.44 0.35
CA VAL A 127 -2.23 -6.09 0.87
C VAL A 127 -2.54 -6.98 2.06
N THR A 128 -2.99 -6.39 3.16
CA THR A 128 -3.38 -7.13 4.38
C THR A 128 -4.90 -7.09 4.51
N ASN A 129 -5.55 -8.25 4.67
CA ASN A 129 -6.98 -8.26 4.95
C ASN A 129 -7.25 -7.94 6.42
N THR A 130 -8.32 -7.19 6.67
CA THR A 130 -8.79 -6.88 8.03
C THR A 130 -10.19 -7.47 8.16
N PRO A 131 -10.51 -8.24 9.22
CA PRO A 131 -9.73 -8.45 10.45
C PRO A 131 -8.82 -9.69 10.48
N TRP A 132 -8.80 -10.54 9.44
CA TRP A 132 -8.11 -11.84 9.49
C TRP A 132 -6.57 -11.76 9.51
N GLY A 133 -5.98 -10.65 9.05
CA GLY A 133 -4.54 -10.43 9.11
C GLY A 133 -3.71 -11.26 8.14
N GLU A 134 -4.36 -11.94 7.20
CA GLU A 134 -3.72 -12.58 6.05
C GLU A 134 -3.15 -11.51 5.13
N ARG A 135 -2.13 -11.90 4.38
CA ARG A 135 -1.41 -11.01 3.48
C ARG A 135 -1.29 -11.63 2.12
N TYR A 136 -1.38 -10.79 1.11
CA TYR A 136 -1.24 -11.20 -0.28
C TYR A 136 -0.45 -10.17 -1.06
N SER A 137 0.41 -10.64 -1.95
CA SER A 137 1.24 -9.77 -2.76
C SER A 137 0.82 -9.78 -4.22
N TYR A 138 0.62 -8.60 -4.78
CA TYR A 138 0.48 -8.41 -6.21
C TYR A 138 1.78 -7.84 -6.77
N VAL A 139 2.35 -8.47 -7.79
CA VAL A 139 3.56 -7.98 -8.47
C VAL A 139 3.18 -7.40 -9.82
N LEU A 140 3.53 -6.15 -10.05
CA LEU A 140 3.10 -5.36 -11.19
C LEU A 140 4.34 -5.01 -12.04
N PRO A 141 4.52 -5.62 -13.24
CA PRO A 141 5.67 -5.33 -14.10
C PRO A 141 5.58 -3.92 -14.68
N ALA A 142 6.50 -3.03 -14.31
CA ALA A 142 6.51 -1.67 -14.85
C ALA A 142 7.32 -1.62 -16.17
N THR A 143 6.93 -0.73 -17.07
CA THR A 143 7.55 -0.60 -18.41
C THR A 143 8.31 0.71 -18.60
N GLY A 144 8.86 1.27 -17.53
CA GLY A 144 9.66 2.50 -17.58
C GLY A 144 8.87 3.76 -17.24
N GLU A 145 9.04 4.83 -18.03
CA GLU A 145 8.60 6.18 -17.70
C GLU A 145 7.07 6.38 -17.72
N GLY A 146 6.59 7.24 -16.82
CA GLY A 146 5.19 7.69 -16.80
C GLY A 146 4.26 6.89 -15.90
N HIS A 147 2.96 7.17 -16.02
CA HIS A 147 1.90 6.58 -15.20
C HIS A 147 1.64 5.13 -15.61
N GLN A 148 1.70 4.22 -14.65
CA GLN A 148 1.54 2.79 -14.88
C GLN A 148 0.09 2.36 -14.67
N TYR A 149 -0.40 1.44 -15.50
CA TYR A 149 -1.75 0.91 -15.44
C TYR A 149 -1.72 -0.62 -15.46
N PHE A 150 -2.51 -1.24 -14.58
CA PHE A 150 -2.51 -2.69 -14.37
C PHE A 150 -3.93 -3.21 -14.22
N ALA A 151 -4.19 -4.38 -14.76
CA ALA A 151 -5.38 -5.16 -14.44
C ALA A 151 -4.95 -6.54 -13.94
N VAL A 152 -5.55 -6.99 -12.84
CA VAL A 152 -5.32 -8.32 -12.28
C VAL A 152 -6.62 -8.90 -11.76
N ALA A 153 -6.86 -10.18 -12.05
CA ALA A 153 -7.96 -10.90 -11.44
C ALA A 153 -7.77 -10.90 -9.91
N LYS A 154 -8.77 -10.45 -9.17
CA LYS A 154 -8.70 -10.34 -7.73
C LYS A 154 -8.62 -11.74 -7.12
N ALA A 155 -7.48 -12.04 -6.50
CA ALA A 155 -7.21 -13.34 -5.89
C ALA A 155 -7.27 -13.30 -4.34
N PHE A 156 -7.49 -12.11 -3.78
CA PHE A 156 -7.46 -11.89 -2.34
C PHE A 156 -8.68 -11.13 -1.83
N HIS A 157 -9.38 -11.73 -0.86
CA HIS A 157 -10.57 -11.16 -0.23
C HIS A 157 -10.17 -10.16 0.86
N VAL A 158 -9.99 -8.90 0.45
CA VAL A 158 -9.54 -7.80 1.32
C VAL A 158 -10.67 -7.20 2.17
N SER A 159 -11.94 -7.48 1.82
CA SER A 159 -13.11 -6.94 2.52
C SER A 159 -14.29 -7.90 2.44
N PRO A 160 -14.97 -8.20 3.58
CA PRO A 160 -16.17 -9.04 3.59
C PRO A 160 -17.33 -8.49 2.77
N PHE A 161 -17.29 -7.21 2.39
CA PHE A 161 -18.37 -6.50 1.72
C PHE A 161 -18.21 -6.44 0.19
N LEU A 162 -17.28 -7.21 -0.38
CA LEU A 162 -17.05 -7.30 -1.82
C LEU A 162 -17.19 -8.75 -2.30
N PRO A 163 -17.80 -8.98 -3.48
CA PRO A 163 -17.83 -10.30 -4.08
C PRO A 163 -16.42 -10.76 -4.49
N ARG A 164 -16.24 -12.06 -4.73
CA ARG A 164 -14.96 -12.67 -5.12
C ARG A 164 -14.57 -12.35 -6.57
N ASP A 165 -15.53 -12.48 -7.49
CA ASP A 165 -15.31 -12.31 -8.93
C ASP A 165 -15.21 -10.83 -9.30
N LEU A 166 -14.03 -10.27 -9.05
CA LEU A 166 -13.69 -8.89 -9.36
C LEU A 166 -12.38 -8.82 -10.15
N GLU A 167 -12.33 -7.89 -11.09
CA GLU A 167 -11.10 -7.44 -11.71
C GLU A 167 -10.58 -6.22 -10.95
N TYR A 168 -9.31 -6.27 -10.56
CA TYR A 168 -8.65 -5.18 -9.88
C TYR A 168 -7.87 -4.34 -10.89
N ARG A 169 -8.36 -3.11 -11.12
CA ARG A 169 -7.71 -2.12 -12.00
C ARG A 169 -6.96 -1.13 -11.15
N MET A 170 -5.64 -1.09 -11.31
CA MET A 170 -4.76 -0.23 -10.53
C MET A 170 -4.02 0.74 -11.44
N SER A 171 -3.73 1.92 -10.91
CA SER A 171 -2.85 2.87 -11.57
C SER A 171 -1.93 3.55 -10.56
N PHE A 172 -0.69 3.77 -10.97
CA PHE A 172 0.39 4.28 -10.13
C PHE A 172 1.14 5.38 -10.86
N SER A 173 1.29 6.53 -10.22
CA SER A 173 2.29 7.50 -10.64
C SER A 173 3.67 7.07 -10.16
N GLN A 174 4.72 7.58 -10.81
CA GLN A 174 6.06 7.42 -10.27
C GLN A 174 6.26 8.25 -8.98
N PRO A 175 7.11 7.80 -8.05
CA PRO A 175 7.49 8.57 -6.86
C PRO A 175 8.26 9.84 -7.21
N ALA A 176 7.59 10.99 -7.14
CA ALA A 176 8.18 12.31 -7.34
C ALA A 176 7.60 13.32 -6.33
N GLU A 177 7.41 14.58 -6.70
CA GLU A 177 6.76 15.60 -5.85
C GLU A 177 5.34 15.19 -5.41
N ARG A 178 4.67 14.36 -6.22
CA ARG A 178 3.37 13.77 -5.90
C ARG A 178 3.39 12.27 -6.14
N ILE A 179 2.63 11.53 -5.32
CA ILE A 179 2.33 10.12 -5.55
C ILE A 179 0.82 9.97 -5.62
N GLY A 180 0.35 9.44 -6.74
CA GLY A 180 -1.02 9.03 -6.98
C GLY A 180 -1.11 7.52 -7.08
N VAL A 181 -1.94 6.89 -6.26
CA VAL A 181 -2.32 5.49 -6.40
C VAL A 181 -3.84 5.42 -6.52
N HIS A 182 -4.34 4.78 -7.57
CA HIS A 182 -5.76 4.51 -7.74
C HIS A 182 -5.96 3.02 -7.87
N MET A 183 -6.95 2.49 -7.16
CA MET A 183 -7.29 1.08 -7.19
C MET A 183 -8.80 0.95 -7.26
N ALA A 184 -9.30 0.17 -8.22
CA ALA A 184 -10.72 -0.01 -8.45
C ALA A 184 -11.06 -1.48 -8.63
N ASP A 185 -12.18 -1.88 -8.02
CA ASP A 185 -12.78 -3.20 -8.11
C ASP A 185 -13.94 -3.17 -9.11
N TRP A 186 -13.83 -3.99 -10.16
CA TRP A 186 -14.81 -4.08 -11.25
C TRP A 186 -15.45 -5.46 -11.31
N GLN A 187 -16.76 -5.52 -11.47
CA GLN A 187 -17.50 -6.75 -11.77
C GLN A 187 -18.02 -6.67 -13.20
N GLY A 188 -17.27 -7.21 -14.16
CA GLY A 188 -17.48 -6.89 -15.57
C GLY A 188 -17.34 -5.38 -15.81
N GLU A 189 -18.37 -4.76 -16.37
CA GLU A 189 -18.41 -3.30 -16.61
C GLU A 189 -18.89 -2.49 -15.39
N LEU A 190 -19.28 -3.14 -14.29
CA LEU A 190 -19.77 -2.45 -13.11
C LEU A 190 -18.62 -2.12 -12.15
N LYS A 191 -18.27 -0.83 -12.03
CA LYS A 191 -17.36 -0.38 -10.97
C LYS A 191 -18.03 -0.49 -9.60
N MET A 192 -17.56 -1.41 -8.77
CA MET A 192 -18.14 -1.69 -7.45
C MET A 192 -17.58 -0.75 -6.38
N PHE A 193 -16.27 -0.51 -6.44
CA PHE A 193 -15.53 0.24 -5.42
C PHE A 193 -14.26 0.86 -6.02
N ASP A 194 -13.86 2.03 -5.53
CA ASP A 194 -12.53 2.58 -5.76
C ASP A 194 -11.91 3.20 -4.51
N ALA A 195 -10.58 3.17 -4.47
CA ALA A 195 -9.75 3.85 -3.50
C ALA A 195 -8.72 4.70 -4.24
N THR A 196 -8.63 5.98 -3.88
CA THR A 196 -7.68 6.92 -4.48
C THR A 196 -6.82 7.55 -3.40
N LEU A 197 -5.52 7.39 -3.52
CA LEU A 197 -4.49 7.94 -2.66
C LEU A 197 -3.76 9.06 -3.42
N ASN A 198 -3.84 10.28 -2.91
CA ASN A 198 -3.15 11.44 -3.47
C ASN A 198 -2.26 12.06 -2.41
N LEU A 199 -0.95 12.00 -2.63
CA LEU A 199 0.05 12.41 -1.65
C LEU A 199 1.03 13.42 -2.25
N THR A 200 1.50 14.33 -1.40
CA THR A 200 2.56 15.29 -1.73
C THR A 200 3.79 14.99 -0.88
N ARG A 201 4.95 15.05 -1.53
CA ARG A 201 6.26 14.82 -0.92
C ARG A 201 6.59 15.92 0.07
N GLN A 202 7.18 15.54 1.20
CA GLN A 202 7.80 16.41 2.17
C GLN A 202 9.20 15.88 2.45
N ASN A 203 10.18 16.78 2.37
CA ASN A 203 11.56 16.42 2.69
C ASN A 203 11.66 15.89 4.12
N LEU A 204 12.29 14.73 4.26
CA LEU A 204 12.48 14.11 5.54
C LEU A 204 13.65 14.76 6.28
N SER A 205 13.36 15.34 7.45
CA SER A 205 14.32 15.93 8.36
C SER A 205 13.80 15.77 9.79
N ARG A 206 14.65 16.04 10.80
CA ARG A 206 14.20 16.01 12.20
C ARG A 206 12.98 16.90 12.44
N GLN A 207 12.97 18.10 11.86
CA GLN A 207 11.89 19.06 12.04
C GLN A 207 10.58 18.59 11.39
N THR A 208 10.63 18.05 10.16
CA THR A 208 9.43 17.55 9.48
C THR A 208 8.89 16.28 10.12
N LEU A 209 9.77 15.41 10.63
CA LEU A 209 9.39 14.24 11.43
C LEU A 209 8.66 14.64 12.72
N HIS A 210 9.16 15.63 13.47
CA HIS A 210 8.49 16.10 14.68
C HIS A 210 7.13 16.72 14.36
N ARG A 211 7.03 17.52 13.29
CA ARG A 211 5.76 18.08 12.80
C ARG A 211 4.78 16.96 12.42
N TYR A 212 5.25 15.92 11.76
CA TYR A 212 4.45 14.74 11.44
C TYR A 212 3.91 14.07 12.71
N LEU A 213 4.76 13.84 13.71
CA LEU A 213 4.34 13.24 14.98
C LEU A 213 3.30 14.08 15.74
N ILE A 214 3.39 15.40 15.67
CA ILE A 214 2.41 16.32 16.27
C ILE A 214 1.08 16.32 15.49
N ALA A 215 1.14 16.28 14.16
CA ALA A 215 -0.06 16.24 13.32
C ALA A 215 -0.77 14.87 13.37
N TYR A 216 -0.02 13.82 13.66
CA TYR A 216 -0.44 12.42 13.52
C TYR A 216 -0.04 11.54 14.74
N PRO A 217 -0.31 11.96 15.99
CA PRO A 217 0.24 11.32 17.19
C PRO A 217 -0.23 9.88 17.38
N TRP A 218 -1.45 9.56 16.93
CA TRP A 218 -2.01 8.20 16.96
C TRP A 218 -2.57 7.79 15.59
N MET A 219 -1.83 8.08 14.52
CA MET A 219 -2.31 7.84 13.16
C MET A 219 -2.76 6.39 12.93
N THR A 220 -1.98 5.44 13.44
CA THR A 220 -2.28 4.02 13.33
C THR A 220 -3.56 3.65 14.06
N ALA A 221 -3.73 4.11 15.31
CA ALA A 221 -4.96 3.86 16.05
C ALA A 221 -6.16 4.55 15.38
N LYS A 222 -6.01 5.78 14.90
CA LYS A 222 -7.06 6.54 14.18
C LYS A 222 -7.47 5.84 12.89
N THR A 223 -6.52 5.35 12.11
CA THR A 223 -6.77 4.64 10.84
C THR A 223 -7.49 3.33 11.11
N CYS A 224 -7.01 2.55 12.08
CA CYS A 224 -7.63 1.32 12.52
C CYS A 224 -9.07 1.56 13.01
N LEU A 225 -9.28 2.51 13.93
CA LEU A 225 -10.60 2.87 14.45
C LEU A 225 -11.53 3.35 13.33
N ALA A 226 -11.04 4.17 12.40
CA ALA A 226 -11.82 4.64 11.26
C ALA A 226 -12.28 3.48 10.37
N ILE A 227 -11.41 2.50 10.11
CA ILE A 227 -11.77 1.32 9.31
C ILE A 227 -12.80 0.45 10.01
N TYR A 228 -12.63 0.16 11.30
CA TYR A 228 -13.63 -0.58 12.08
C TYR A 228 -14.97 0.18 12.17
N TRP A 229 -14.92 1.51 12.31
CA TRP A 229 -16.11 2.36 12.32
C TRP A 229 -16.84 2.33 10.98
N GLN A 230 -16.12 2.41 9.85
CA GLN A 230 -16.77 2.28 8.54
C GLN A 230 -17.32 0.87 8.33
N ALA A 231 -16.61 -0.19 8.73
CA ALA A 231 -17.13 -1.55 8.68
C ALA A 231 -18.45 -1.68 9.47
N MET A 232 -18.52 -1.11 10.67
CA MET A 232 -19.76 -1.04 11.46
C MET A 232 -20.88 -0.30 10.73
N ARG A 233 -20.58 0.84 10.09
CA ARG A 233 -21.58 1.59 9.29
C ARG A 233 -22.07 0.77 8.10
N LEU A 234 -21.22 -0.04 7.46
CA LEU A 234 -21.63 -0.95 6.38
C LEU A 234 -22.56 -2.06 6.90
N LEU A 235 -22.28 -2.59 8.10
CA LEU A 235 -23.15 -3.56 8.78
C LEU A 235 -24.53 -2.95 9.10
N VAL A 236 -24.56 -1.74 9.66
CA VAL A 236 -25.82 -1.01 9.93
C VAL A 236 -26.58 -0.74 8.62
N LYS A 237 -25.86 -0.47 7.53
CA LYS A 237 -26.43 -0.36 6.18
C LYS A 237 -26.82 -1.70 5.55
N ARG A 238 -26.74 -2.83 6.27
CA ARG A 238 -27.12 -4.17 5.81
C ARG A 238 -26.45 -4.56 4.47
N ILE A 239 -25.19 -4.17 4.28
CA ILE A 239 -24.44 -4.64 3.12
C ILE A 239 -24.16 -6.14 3.30
N PRO A 240 -24.36 -6.97 2.24
CA PRO A 240 -24.10 -8.40 2.32
C PRO A 240 -22.68 -8.68 2.80
N ILE A 241 -22.57 -9.60 3.75
CA ILE A 241 -21.29 -10.14 4.20
C ILE A 241 -21.07 -11.41 3.41
N PHE A 242 -20.01 -11.43 2.61
CA PHE A 242 -19.55 -12.63 1.92
C PHE A 242 -18.60 -13.39 2.85
N SER A 243 -18.76 -14.72 2.92
CA SER A 243 -17.91 -15.58 3.74
C SER A 243 -16.46 -15.49 3.28
N HIS A 244 -15.54 -15.40 4.26
CA HIS A 244 -14.10 -15.39 4.02
C HIS A 244 -13.67 -16.67 3.32
N GLN A 245 -12.78 -16.53 2.33
CA GLN A 245 -12.12 -17.64 1.65
C GLN A 245 -10.63 -17.32 1.55
N ALA A 246 -9.78 -18.31 1.82
CA ALA A 246 -8.33 -18.18 1.74
C ALA A 246 -7.90 -17.78 0.32
N ALA A 247 -6.77 -17.08 0.23
CA ALA A 247 -6.23 -16.60 -1.04
C ALA A 247 -5.86 -17.74 -2.00
N ASP A 248 -6.00 -17.52 -3.30
CA ASP A 248 -5.51 -18.46 -4.30
C ASP A 248 -4.00 -18.24 -4.51
N GLY A 249 -3.17 -19.06 -3.84
CA GLY A 249 -1.71 -19.04 -3.94
C GLY A 249 -1.02 -18.01 -3.03
N GLU A 250 0.29 -17.80 -3.22
CA GLU A 250 1.11 -16.89 -2.40
C GLU A 250 1.22 -15.47 -2.98
N TYR A 251 1.10 -15.32 -4.31
CA TYR A 251 1.15 -14.03 -5.01
C TYR A 251 0.47 -14.12 -6.39
N ARG A 252 0.11 -12.96 -6.97
CA ARG A 252 -0.29 -12.84 -8.39
C ARG A 252 0.55 -11.79 -9.11
N ALA A 253 1.03 -12.13 -10.30
CA ALA A 253 1.57 -11.16 -11.23
C ALA A 253 0.42 -10.54 -12.05
N ALA A 254 0.40 -9.21 -12.19
CA ALA A 254 -0.53 -8.53 -13.08
C ALA A 254 0.02 -8.51 -14.52
N ALA A 255 -0.88 -8.41 -15.50
CA ALA A 255 -0.50 -8.01 -16.84
C ALA A 255 -0.44 -6.48 -16.90
N ALA A 256 0.63 -5.93 -17.48
CA ALA A 256 0.68 -4.50 -17.80
C ALA A 256 -0.39 -4.18 -18.85
N GLN A 257 -1.15 -3.11 -18.64
CA GLN A 257 -2.11 -2.60 -19.62
C GLN A 257 -1.70 -1.20 -20.06
N THR A 258 -1.86 -0.90 -21.36
CA THR A 258 -1.80 0.48 -21.84
C THR A 258 -3.08 1.18 -21.41
N LYS A 259 -3.01 2.48 -21.04
CA LYS A 259 -4.18 3.28 -20.64
C LYS A 259 -5.31 3.13 -21.65
N ASP A 260 -6.30 2.29 -21.34
CA ASP A 260 -7.45 2.16 -22.22
C ASP A 260 -8.28 3.44 -22.06
N SER A 261 -8.37 4.21 -23.13
CA SER A 261 -8.92 5.58 -23.15
C SER A 261 -10.45 5.62 -23.12
N ARG A 262 -11.08 4.52 -22.69
CA ARG A 262 -12.53 4.37 -22.61
C ARG A 262 -12.89 4.10 -21.15
N HIS A 263 -13.74 4.97 -20.59
CA HIS A 263 -14.42 4.82 -19.28
C HIS A 263 -13.90 5.66 -18.11
N GLU A 264 -13.40 6.87 -18.37
CA GLU A 264 -13.38 7.95 -17.35
C GLU A 264 -14.51 8.98 -17.51
N LYS A 265 -15.50 8.72 -18.37
CA LYS A 265 -16.71 9.54 -18.45
C LYS A 265 -17.93 8.70 -18.10
N GLN A 266 -18.30 8.71 -16.83
CA GLN A 266 -19.68 8.82 -16.33
C GLN A 266 -19.69 8.94 -14.81
#